data_AF-A0A524QVW8-F1
#
_entry.id   AF-A0A524QVW8-F1
#
_cell.length_a   1.000
_cell.length_b   1.000
_cell.length_c   1.000
_cell.angle_alpha   90.00
_cell.angle_beta   90.00
_cell.angle_gamma   90.00
#
_symmetry.space_group_name_H-M   'P 1'
#
loop_
_entity.id
_entity.type
_entity.pdbx_description
1 polymer ?
#
loop_
_entity_poly.entity_id
_entity_poly.type
_entity_poly.pdbx_seq_one_letter_code
_entity_poly.pdbx_strand_id
1 'polypeptide(L)'
;MTVEKLGDDLVGAIQYGWMAVQSYDSREGSLRALFDLAGVLRENGELSAARDAYAVVAEQITTFEYRLLAMDALAFIAALQGDAPRYHLIRARMDEEGWEALSPVFRGQVLYYRGMSSRALGWWEESRRWLVEALAYAELHGLNKLIFDAEGALTEDRSNDVRPEKSWTSPEPYGEEILEVRQGLRALRDTLADAGRSV
;
A
#
# COMPACT_ATOMS: atom_id res chain seq x y z
N MET A 1 1.78 13.12 -6.48
CA MET A 1 2.98 13.33 -5.63
C MET A 1 3.05 14.82 -5.33
N THR A 2 2.99 15.23 -4.06
CA THR A 2 2.97 16.66 -3.68
C THR A 2 4.39 17.23 -3.61
N VAL A 3 4.52 18.56 -3.70
CA VAL A 3 5.82 19.27 -3.73
C VAL A 3 6.58 19.09 -2.41
N GLU A 4 5.85 18.92 -1.31
CA GLU A 4 6.35 18.79 0.06
C GLU A 4 7.08 17.45 0.26
N LYS A 5 6.62 16.38 -0.40
CA LYS A 5 7.33 15.08 -0.40
C LYS A 5 8.70 15.18 -1.09
N LEU A 6 8.85 16.09 -2.05
CA LEU A 6 10.14 16.38 -2.69
C LEU A 6 10.99 17.35 -1.86
N GLY A 7 10.39 18.04 -0.89
CA GLY A 7 11.03 19.02 -0.01
C GLY A 7 11.32 18.52 1.42
N ASP A 8 11.17 17.22 1.68
CA ASP A 8 11.35 16.57 2.99
C ASP A 8 10.38 17.04 4.10
N ASP A 9 9.29 17.74 3.74
CA ASP A 9 8.21 18.13 4.66
C ASP A 9 7.08 17.09 4.63
N LEU A 10 7.34 15.97 5.30
CA LEU A 10 6.45 14.82 5.31
C LEU A 10 5.17 15.08 6.12
N VAL A 11 5.26 15.89 7.18
CA VAL A 11 4.09 16.31 7.98
C VAL A 11 3.19 17.20 7.13
N GLY A 12 3.74 18.18 6.44
CA GLY A 12 3.00 19.03 5.49
C GLY A 12 2.34 18.21 4.38
N ALA A 13 3.04 17.23 3.80
CA ALA A 13 2.48 16.34 2.80
C ALA A 13 1.25 15.56 3.31
N ILE A 14 1.29 15.06 4.54
CA ILE A 14 0.18 14.35 5.19
C ILE A 14 -0.99 15.32 5.43
N GLN A 15 -0.73 16.51 5.97
CA GLN A 15 -1.76 17.50 6.27
C GLN A 15 -2.44 18.02 4.99
N TYR A 16 -1.69 18.35 3.95
CA TYR A 16 -2.25 18.77 2.67
C TYR A 16 -3.01 17.64 1.95
N GLY A 17 -2.51 16.40 2.04
CA GLY A 17 -3.25 15.24 1.55
C GLY A 17 -4.60 15.10 2.25
N TRP A 18 -4.65 15.28 3.57
CA TRP A 18 -5.89 15.26 4.33
C TRP A 18 -6.84 16.41 3.97
N MET A 19 -6.33 17.63 3.82
CA MET A 19 -7.11 18.76 3.34
C MET A 19 -7.71 18.50 1.95
N ALA A 20 -6.95 17.86 1.05
CA ALA A 20 -7.44 17.50 -0.27
C ALA A 20 -8.60 16.50 -0.17
N VAL A 21 -8.48 15.45 0.65
CA VAL A 21 -9.57 14.48 0.90
C VAL A 21 -10.87 15.16 1.32
N GLN A 22 -10.79 16.20 2.15
CA GLN A 22 -11.94 16.95 2.65
C GLN A 22 -12.48 17.98 1.65
N SER A 23 -11.65 18.46 0.72
CA SER A 23 -11.98 19.56 -0.19
C SER A 23 -12.59 19.12 -1.52
N TYR A 24 -12.51 17.83 -1.88
CA TYR A 24 -13.11 17.34 -3.12
C TYR A 24 -14.65 17.29 -3.03
N ASP A 25 -15.33 17.95 -3.98
CA ASP A 25 -16.80 17.92 -4.07
C ASP A 25 -17.37 16.54 -4.44
N SER A 26 -16.59 15.74 -5.17
CA SER A 26 -17.01 14.41 -5.61
C SER A 26 -16.47 13.32 -4.68
N ARG A 27 -17.33 12.34 -4.38
CA ARG A 27 -16.94 11.17 -3.58
C ARG A 27 -15.75 10.43 -4.20
N GLU A 28 -15.76 10.26 -5.51
CA GLU A 28 -14.67 9.58 -6.21
C GLU A 28 -13.36 10.37 -6.15
N GLY A 29 -13.39 11.69 -6.31
CA GLY A 29 -12.22 12.56 -6.14
C GLY A 29 -11.64 12.45 -4.73
N SER A 30 -12.50 12.51 -3.71
CA SER A 30 -12.11 12.33 -2.31
C SER A 30 -11.46 10.95 -2.06
N LEU A 31 -12.00 9.86 -2.63
CA LEU A 31 -11.42 8.52 -2.49
C LEU A 31 -10.08 8.36 -3.23
N ARG A 32 -9.87 9.02 -4.37
CA ARG A 32 -8.56 9.03 -5.05
C ARG A 32 -7.53 9.82 -4.26
N ALA A 33 -7.90 10.97 -3.71
CA ALA A 33 -7.04 11.72 -2.79
C ALA A 33 -6.70 10.90 -1.53
N LEU A 34 -7.67 10.13 -1.03
CA LEU A 34 -7.48 9.26 0.12
C LEU A 34 -6.51 8.11 -0.19
N PHE A 35 -6.59 7.55 -1.40
CA PHE A 35 -5.62 6.55 -1.89
C PHE A 35 -4.21 7.12 -1.95
N ASP A 36 -4.05 8.34 -2.48
CA ASP A 36 -2.75 9.02 -2.54
C ASP A 36 -2.18 9.31 -1.14
N LEU A 37 -3.02 9.82 -0.22
CA LEU A 37 -2.65 10.03 1.18
C LEU A 37 -2.24 8.72 1.86
N ALA A 38 -2.97 7.63 1.61
CA ALA A 38 -2.64 6.31 2.15
C ALA A 38 -1.25 5.83 1.67
N GLY A 39 -0.89 6.12 0.42
CA GLY A 39 0.43 5.85 -0.13
C GLY A 39 1.53 6.61 0.61
N VAL A 40 1.32 7.90 0.86
CA VAL A 40 2.25 8.73 1.65
C VAL A 40 2.41 8.18 3.07
N LEU A 41 1.31 7.87 3.76
CA LEU A 41 1.35 7.31 5.10
C LEU A 41 2.13 6.00 5.15
N ARG A 42 1.87 5.08 4.22
CA ARG A 42 2.55 3.77 4.13
C ARG A 42 4.04 3.92 3.93
N GLU A 43 4.46 4.75 2.98
CA GLU A 43 5.87 4.96 2.66
C GLU A 43 6.66 5.60 3.81
N ASN A 44 5.97 6.31 4.71
CA ASN A 44 6.55 6.91 5.91
C ASN A 44 6.36 6.06 7.17
N GLY A 45 5.84 4.84 7.08
CA GLY A 45 5.70 3.93 8.23
C GLY A 45 4.48 4.18 9.12
N GLU A 46 3.56 5.07 8.73
CA GLU A 46 2.26 5.30 9.38
C GLU A 46 1.26 4.18 9.02
N LEU A 47 1.62 2.94 9.33
CA LEU A 47 0.93 1.76 8.78
C LEU A 47 -0.51 1.60 9.28
N SER A 48 -0.83 1.99 10.52
CA SER A 48 -2.23 1.91 10.99
C SER A 48 -3.11 2.93 10.26
N ALA A 49 -2.63 4.17 10.11
CA ALA A 49 -3.34 5.21 9.39
C ALA A 49 -3.50 4.85 7.90
N ALA A 50 -2.43 4.37 7.26
CA ALA A 50 -2.46 3.89 5.88
C ALA A 50 -3.47 2.76 5.70
N ARG A 51 -3.51 1.79 6.62
CA ARG A 51 -4.48 0.68 6.60
C ARG A 51 -5.91 1.19 6.69
N ASP A 52 -6.20 2.12 7.60
CA ASP A 52 -7.54 2.68 7.77
C ASP A 52 -7.99 3.41 6.49
N ALA A 53 -7.10 4.18 5.87
CA ALA A 53 -7.35 4.85 4.60
C ALA A 53 -7.60 3.86 3.45
N TYR A 54 -6.69 2.89 3.23
CA TYR A 54 -6.85 1.91 2.16
C TYR A 54 -8.09 1.02 2.33
N ALA A 55 -8.48 0.69 3.57
CA ALA A 55 -9.71 -0.07 3.82
C ALA A 55 -10.96 0.69 3.34
N VAL A 56 -11.01 2.01 3.58
CA VAL A 56 -12.10 2.86 3.08
C VAL A 56 -12.10 2.92 1.55
N VAL A 57 -10.93 3.05 0.92
CA VAL A 57 -10.82 3.07 -0.54
C VAL A 57 -11.25 1.73 -1.14
N ALA A 58 -10.71 0.61 -0.65
CA ALA A 58 -10.99 -0.73 -1.17
C ALA A 58 -12.49 -1.09 -1.09
N GLU A 59 -13.21 -0.57 -0.09
CA GLU A 59 -14.64 -0.85 0.06
C GLU A 59 -15.52 0.08 -0.79
N GLN A 60 -15.13 1.36 -0.92
CA GLN A 60 -16.05 2.38 -1.44
C GLN A 60 -15.73 2.88 -2.85
N ILE A 61 -14.51 2.67 -3.35
CA ILE A 61 -14.18 3.09 -4.71
C ILE A 61 -14.78 2.14 -5.73
N THR A 62 -15.47 2.69 -6.73
CA THR A 62 -16.09 1.91 -7.81
C THR A 62 -15.11 1.57 -8.92
N THR A 63 -14.02 2.32 -9.03
CA THR A 63 -13.00 2.13 -10.06
C THR A 63 -12.16 0.89 -9.73
N PHE A 64 -12.28 -0.13 -10.59
CA PHE A 64 -11.66 -1.45 -10.44
C PHE A 64 -10.15 -1.37 -10.12
N GLU A 65 -9.41 -0.54 -10.86
CA GLU A 65 -7.96 -0.41 -10.67
C GLU A 65 -7.60 0.09 -9.27
N TYR A 66 -8.21 1.19 -8.83
CA TYR A 66 -7.94 1.74 -7.49
C TYR A 66 -8.36 0.79 -6.37
N ARG A 67 -9.44 0.03 -6.58
CA ARG A 67 -9.89 -0.96 -5.61
C ARG A 67 -8.83 -2.05 -5.42
N LEU A 68 -8.35 -2.64 -6.51
CA LEU A 68 -7.33 -3.68 -6.45
C LEU A 68 -5.99 -3.17 -5.93
N LEU A 69 -5.58 -1.95 -6.30
CA LEU A 69 -4.36 -1.35 -5.76
C LEU A 69 -4.47 -1.08 -4.25
N ALA A 70 -5.64 -0.68 -3.75
CA ALA A 70 -5.87 -0.52 -2.32
C ALA A 70 -5.81 -1.87 -1.60
N MET A 71 -6.34 -2.94 -2.20
CA MET A 71 -6.23 -4.30 -1.69
C MET A 71 -4.78 -4.80 -1.68
N ASP A 72 -4.00 -4.57 -2.74
CA ASP A 72 -2.58 -4.92 -2.80
C ASP A 72 -1.78 -4.23 -1.68
N ALA A 73 -2.05 -2.94 -1.45
CA ALA A 73 -1.45 -2.19 -0.36
C ALA A 73 -1.85 -2.73 1.02
N LEU A 74 -3.11 -3.14 1.22
CA LEU A 74 -3.56 -3.79 2.46
C LEU A 74 -2.88 -5.14 2.68
N ALA A 75 -2.71 -5.94 1.63
CA ALA A 75 -1.98 -7.21 1.70
C ALA A 75 -0.52 -6.96 2.10
N PHE A 76 0.14 -5.97 1.49
CA PHE A 76 1.51 -5.61 1.84
C PHE A 76 1.64 -5.11 3.29
N ILE A 77 0.69 -4.29 3.78
CA ILE A 77 0.67 -3.87 5.19
C ILE A 77 0.50 -5.07 6.13
N ALA A 78 -0.40 -6.01 5.80
CA ALA A 78 -0.58 -7.24 6.59
C ALA A 78 0.73 -8.06 6.64
N ALA A 79 1.43 -8.17 5.50
CA ALA A 79 2.71 -8.84 5.41
C ALA A 79 3.79 -8.18 6.27
N LEU A 80 3.91 -6.83 6.23
CA LEU A 80 4.82 -6.08 7.10
C LEU A 80 4.54 -6.32 8.59
N GLN A 81 3.27 -6.50 8.96
CA GLN A 81 2.85 -6.77 10.34
C GLN A 81 2.99 -8.24 10.74
N GLY A 82 3.44 -9.13 9.86
CA GLY A 82 3.54 -10.57 10.10
C GLY A 82 2.19 -11.30 10.08
N ASP A 83 1.11 -10.66 9.63
CA ASP A 83 -0.23 -11.22 9.53
C ASP A 83 -0.41 -12.01 8.22
N ALA A 84 0.25 -13.17 8.15
CA ALA A 84 0.17 -14.08 7.01
C ALA A 84 -1.28 -14.51 6.68
N PRO A 85 -2.16 -14.84 7.66
CA PRO A 85 -3.55 -15.18 7.36
C PRO A 85 -4.31 -14.07 6.61
N ARG A 86 -4.17 -12.82 7.07
CA ARG A 86 -4.82 -11.69 6.41
C ARG A 86 -4.23 -11.41 5.03
N TYR A 87 -2.91 -11.51 4.88
CA TYR A 87 -2.25 -11.42 3.58
C TYR A 87 -2.84 -12.43 2.58
N HIS A 88 -2.96 -13.70 2.97
CA HIS A 88 -3.50 -14.74 2.10
C HIS A 88 -4.97 -14.51 1.73
N LEU A 89 -5.78 -14.08 2.70
CA LEU A 89 -7.20 -13.78 2.47
C LEU A 89 -7.36 -12.69 1.40
N ILE A 90 -6.59 -11.60 1.52
CA ILE A 90 -6.68 -10.48 0.57
C ILE A 90 -6.16 -10.91 -0.80
N ARG A 91 -5.04 -11.64 -0.86
CA ARG A 91 -4.48 -12.14 -2.11
C ARG A 91 -5.46 -13.07 -2.85
N ALA A 92 -6.08 -14.01 -2.15
CA ALA A 92 -7.07 -14.91 -2.74
C ALA A 92 -8.23 -14.12 -3.36
N ARG A 93 -8.72 -13.10 -2.65
CA ARG A 93 -9.78 -12.21 -3.18
C ARG A 93 -9.30 -11.44 -4.41
N MET A 94 -8.07 -10.94 -4.44
CA MET A 94 -7.52 -10.28 -5.64
C MET A 94 -7.40 -11.24 -6.83
N ASP A 95 -6.98 -12.49 -6.59
CA ASP A 95 -6.92 -13.54 -7.61
C ASP A 95 -8.32 -13.83 -8.18
N GLU A 96 -9.35 -13.90 -7.34
CA GLU A 96 -10.76 -14.05 -7.76
C GLU A 96 -11.27 -12.85 -8.56
N GLU A 97 -10.84 -11.64 -8.20
CA GLU A 97 -11.23 -10.39 -8.87
C GLU A 97 -10.45 -10.13 -10.18
N GLY A 98 -9.45 -10.94 -10.53
CA GLY A 98 -8.76 -10.90 -11.83
C GLY A 98 -7.78 -9.74 -11.98
N TRP A 99 -6.89 -9.55 -11.01
CA TRP A 99 -5.87 -8.49 -11.02
C TRP A 99 -4.95 -8.51 -12.24
N GLU A 100 -4.83 -9.62 -12.96
CA GLU A 100 -4.03 -9.72 -14.18
C GLU A 100 -4.57 -8.86 -15.34
N ALA A 101 -5.83 -8.42 -15.24
CA ALA A 101 -6.50 -7.51 -16.19
C ALA A 101 -6.16 -6.03 -15.96
N LEU A 102 -5.42 -5.70 -14.90
CA LEU A 102 -4.93 -4.35 -14.64
C LEU A 102 -4.04 -3.84 -15.79
N SER A 103 -3.96 -2.51 -15.95
CA SER A 103 -3.01 -1.91 -16.89
C SER A 103 -1.57 -2.35 -16.59
N PRO A 104 -0.66 -2.34 -17.59
CA PRO A 104 0.69 -2.88 -17.40
C PRO A 104 1.44 -2.28 -16.20
N VAL A 105 1.30 -0.98 -15.96
CA VAL A 105 1.95 -0.31 -14.82
C VAL A 105 1.50 -0.93 -13.49
N PHE A 106 0.19 -1.12 -13.32
CA PHE A 106 -0.38 -1.64 -12.09
C PHE A 106 -0.15 -3.14 -11.92
N ARG A 107 -0.20 -3.91 -13.01
CA ARG A 107 0.14 -5.33 -12.97
C ARG A 107 1.60 -5.56 -12.54
N GLY A 108 2.53 -4.76 -13.08
CA GLY A 108 3.93 -4.78 -12.66
C GLY A 108 4.08 -4.45 -11.16
N GLN A 109 3.35 -3.47 -10.66
CA GLN A 109 3.36 -3.12 -9.24
C GLN A 109 2.86 -4.26 -8.35
N VAL A 110 1.75 -4.91 -8.71
CA VAL A 110 1.23 -6.06 -7.95
C VAL A 110 2.25 -7.20 -7.91
N LEU A 111 2.91 -7.52 -9.02
CA LEU A 111 3.98 -8.53 -9.05
C LEU A 111 5.12 -8.16 -8.08
N TYR A 112 5.57 -6.91 -8.11
CA TYR A 112 6.61 -6.42 -7.23
C TYR A 112 6.21 -6.50 -5.75
N TYR A 113 5.02 -6.01 -5.39
CA TYR A 113 4.54 -6.04 -4.00
C TYR A 113 4.21 -7.45 -3.51
N ARG A 114 3.87 -8.41 -4.37
CA ARG A 114 3.83 -9.84 -4.00
C ARG A 114 5.21 -10.34 -3.55
N GLY A 115 6.25 -9.96 -4.28
CA GLY A 115 7.63 -10.22 -3.90
C GLY A 115 7.99 -9.62 -2.54
N MET A 116 7.77 -8.31 -2.39
CA MET A 116 8.06 -7.58 -1.16
C MET A 116 7.25 -8.08 0.05
N SER A 117 5.99 -8.46 -0.15
CA SER A 117 5.15 -9.05 0.90
C SER A 117 5.68 -10.42 1.33
N SER A 118 6.03 -11.27 0.36
CA SER A 118 6.62 -12.58 0.65
C SER A 118 7.94 -12.44 1.42
N ARG A 119 8.76 -11.43 1.06
CA ARG A 119 9.98 -11.09 1.79
C ARG A 119 9.68 -10.69 3.24
N ALA A 120 8.71 -9.80 3.45
CA ALA A 120 8.32 -9.33 4.78
C ALA A 120 7.85 -10.49 5.70
N LEU A 121 7.24 -11.52 5.11
CA LEU A 121 6.81 -12.74 5.81
C LEU A 121 7.92 -13.79 5.95
N GLY A 122 9.14 -13.52 5.45
CA GLY A 122 10.27 -14.44 5.49
C GLY A 122 10.21 -15.59 4.48
N TRP A 123 9.36 -15.49 3.46
CA TRP A 123 9.22 -16.48 2.38
C TRP A 123 10.17 -16.16 1.22
N TRP A 124 11.47 -16.26 1.48
CA TRP A 124 12.54 -15.81 0.57
C TRP A 124 12.46 -16.40 -0.84
N GLU A 125 12.18 -17.70 -0.96
CA GLU A 125 12.04 -18.35 -2.27
C GLU A 125 10.82 -17.84 -3.05
N GLU A 126 9.71 -17.58 -2.36
CA GLU A 126 8.53 -17.00 -3.00
C GLU A 126 8.76 -15.53 -3.38
N SER A 127 9.39 -14.75 -2.50
CA SER A 127 9.85 -13.38 -2.78
C SER A 127 10.66 -13.32 -4.06
N ARG A 128 11.70 -14.14 -4.15
CA ARG A 128 12.60 -14.17 -5.29
C ARG A 128 11.88 -14.51 -6.59
N ARG A 129 10.97 -15.49 -6.57
CA ARG A 129 10.17 -15.85 -7.76
C ARG A 129 9.34 -14.68 -8.25
N TRP A 130 8.61 -14.02 -7.34
CA TRP A 130 7.78 -12.87 -7.70
C TRP A 130 8.60 -11.67 -8.19
N LEU A 131 9.73 -11.38 -7.57
CA LEU A 131 10.59 -10.26 -7.98
C LEU A 131 11.24 -10.50 -9.35
N VAL A 132 11.64 -11.74 -9.65
CA VAL A 132 12.12 -12.09 -11.01
C VAL A 132 11.01 -11.93 -12.04
N GLU A 133 9.79 -12.35 -11.71
CA GLU A 133 8.63 -12.16 -12.59
C GLU A 133 8.30 -10.67 -12.78
N ALA A 134 8.33 -9.88 -11.70
CA ALA A 134 8.12 -8.44 -11.74
C ALA A 134 9.17 -7.75 -12.62
N LEU A 135 10.44 -8.13 -12.51
CA LEU A 135 11.53 -7.59 -13.33
C LEU A 135 11.31 -7.91 -14.82
N ALA A 136 11.08 -9.18 -15.15
CA ALA A 136 10.84 -9.59 -16.54
C ALA A 136 9.62 -8.89 -17.15
N TYR A 137 8.55 -8.72 -16.36
CA TYR A 137 7.37 -7.98 -16.79
C TYR A 137 7.66 -6.48 -16.97
N ALA A 138 8.43 -5.87 -16.06
CA ALA A 138 8.83 -4.47 -16.14
C ALA A 138 9.70 -4.20 -17.37
N GLU A 139 10.66 -5.07 -17.68
CA GLU A 139 11.51 -4.99 -18.88
C GLU A 139 10.67 -5.08 -20.16
N LEU A 140 9.75 -6.05 -20.23
CA LEU A 140 8.86 -6.25 -21.37
C LEU A 140 8.04 -5.00 -21.70
N HIS A 141 7.62 -4.25 -20.67
CA HIS A 141 6.76 -3.08 -20.80
C HIS A 141 7.49 -1.73 -20.66
N GLY A 142 8.82 -1.72 -20.52
CA GLY A 142 9.62 -0.50 -20.39
C GLY A 142 9.36 0.30 -19.11
N LEU A 143 9.03 -0.37 -18.00
CA LEU A 143 8.69 0.24 -16.71
C LEU A 143 9.94 0.56 -15.89
N ASN A 144 10.75 1.51 -16.35
CA ASN A 144 12.11 1.77 -15.83
C ASN A 144 12.22 1.90 -14.30
N LYS A 145 11.30 2.60 -13.64
CA LYS A 145 11.33 2.71 -12.17
C LYS A 145 11.20 1.32 -11.52
N LEU A 146 10.26 0.51 -12.02
CA LEU A 146 9.99 -0.82 -11.49
C LEU A 146 11.15 -1.79 -11.77
N ILE A 147 11.86 -1.61 -12.89
CA ILE A 147 13.10 -2.33 -13.18
C ILE A 147 14.11 -2.07 -12.06
N PHE A 148 14.42 -0.79 -11.78
CA PHE A 148 15.37 -0.44 -10.71
C PHE A 148 14.92 -0.91 -9.33
N ASP A 149 13.63 -0.76 -9.00
CA ASP A 149 13.08 -1.21 -7.72
C ASP A 149 13.24 -2.75 -7.56
N ALA A 150 12.91 -3.53 -8.61
CA ALA A 150 13.00 -4.99 -8.58
C ALA A 150 14.46 -5.49 -8.57
N GLU A 151 15.36 -4.87 -9.35
CA GLU A 151 16.79 -5.18 -9.33
C GLU A 151 17.43 -4.88 -7.97
N GLY A 152 17.10 -3.73 -7.38
CA GLY A 152 17.54 -3.35 -6.04
C GLY A 152 17.08 -4.38 -5.01
N ALA A 153 15.80 -4.72 -5.03
CA ALA A 153 15.24 -5.75 -4.16
C ALA A 153 15.94 -7.10 -4.34
N LEU A 154 16.16 -7.58 -5.57
CA LEU A 154 16.84 -8.86 -5.83
C LEU A 154 18.32 -8.85 -5.40
N THR A 155 18.96 -7.69 -5.41
CA THR A 155 20.35 -7.54 -4.97
C THR A 155 20.47 -7.63 -3.46
N GLU A 156 19.56 -6.98 -2.72
CA GLU A 156 19.51 -7.04 -1.24
C GLU A 156 19.36 -8.47 -0.70
N ASP A 157 18.58 -9.33 -1.38
CA ASP A 157 18.43 -10.75 -1.01
C ASP A 157 19.76 -11.53 -1.10
N ARG A 158 20.71 -11.09 -1.93
CA ARG A 158 22.01 -11.77 -2.10
C ARG A 158 23.03 -11.33 -1.07
N SER A 159 22.91 -10.12 -0.53
CA SER A 159 23.83 -9.54 0.44
C SER A 159 23.44 -9.82 1.89
N ASN A 160 22.18 -10.16 2.16
CA ASN A 160 21.65 -10.35 3.51
C ASN A 160 21.49 -11.85 3.87
N ASP A 161 22.62 -12.54 4.04
CA ASP A 161 22.66 -13.88 4.70
C ASP A 161 22.40 -13.78 6.23
N VAL A 162 22.17 -12.56 6.72
CA VAL A 162 21.79 -12.24 8.10
C VAL A 162 20.34 -11.76 8.10
N ARG A 163 19.46 -12.61 8.64
CA ARG A 163 18.02 -12.34 8.83
C ARG A 163 17.81 -10.99 9.53
N PRO A 164 17.06 -10.05 8.96
CA PRO A 164 16.63 -8.89 9.73
C PRO A 164 15.52 -9.31 10.70
N GLU A 165 15.82 -9.31 12.00
CA GLU A 165 14.81 -9.23 13.08
C GLU A 165 14.18 -7.83 13.10
N LYS A 166 13.64 -7.36 11.98
CA LYS A 166 12.85 -6.12 11.97
C LYS A 166 11.41 -6.49 12.31
N SER A 167 11.08 -6.48 13.60
CA SER A 167 9.69 -6.36 14.01
C SER A 167 9.21 -4.97 13.57
N TRP A 168 8.34 -4.91 12.57
CA TRP A 168 7.67 -3.66 12.17
C TRP A 168 6.57 -3.24 13.16
N THR A 169 6.76 -3.55 14.44
CA THR A 169 5.99 -3.03 15.58
C THR A 169 6.58 -1.71 16.09
N SER A 170 7.26 -0.95 15.22
CA SER A 170 7.74 0.38 15.59
C SER A 170 6.55 1.28 15.95
N PRO A 171 6.66 2.11 17.00
CA PRO A 171 5.69 3.16 17.24
C PRO A 171 5.58 4.04 15.99
N GLU A 172 4.37 4.50 15.70
CA GLU A 172 4.11 5.37 14.54
C GLU A 172 5.06 6.58 14.62
N PRO A 173 5.79 6.90 13.54
CA PRO A 173 6.94 7.81 13.60
C PRO A 173 6.60 9.26 13.96
N TYR A 174 5.36 9.69 13.75
CA TYR A 174 4.94 11.06 14.06
C TYR A 174 4.14 11.16 15.36
N GLY A 175 4.28 12.28 16.07
CA GLY A 175 3.62 12.53 17.34
C GLY A 175 2.20 13.10 17.18
N GLU A 176 1.94 14.20 17.86
CA GLU A 176 0.64 14.88 17.88
C GLU A 176 0.34 15.62 16.55
N GLU A 177 1.36 15.88 15.72
CA GLU A 177 1.28 16.73 14.53
C GLU A 177 0.34 16.20 13.44
N ILE A 178 0.09 14.89 13.42
CA ILE A 178 -0.83 14.23 12.50
C ILE A 178 -1.99 13.54 13.21
N LEU A 179 -2.20 13.81 14.51
CA LEU A 179 -3.22 13.16 15.32
C LEU A 179 -4.63 13.35 14.73
N GLU A 180 -4.93 14.56 14.25
CA GLU A 180 -6.20 14.87 13.60
C GLU A 180 -6.43 13.99 12.37
N VAL A 181 -5.39 13.79 11.54
CA VAL A 181 -5.47 12.94 10.34
C VAL A 181 -5.73 11.49 10.75
N ARG A 182 -4.99 10.95 11.73
CA ARG A 182 -5.21 9.59 12.23
C ARG A 182 -6.64 9.39 12.75
N GLN A 183 -7.14 10.34 13.53
CA GLN A 183 -8.51 10.29 14.07
C GLN A 183 -9.55 10.37 12.97
N GLY A 184 -9.38 11.27 11.99
CA GLY A 184 -10.26 11.40 10.84
C GLY A 184 -10.34 10.12 10.00
N LEU A 185 -9.19 9.51 9.71
CA LEU A 185 -9.13 8.23 8.98
C LEU A 185 -9.80 7.09 9.76
N ARG A 186 -9.57 7.03 11.06
CA ARG A 186 -10.22 6.06 11.95
C ARG A 186 -11.73 6.21 11.94
N ALA A 187 -12.23 7.44 12.05
CA ALA A 187 -13.67 7.73 12.02
C ALA A 187 -14.31 7.36 10.68
N LEU A 188 -13.64 7.62 9.55
CA LEU A 188 -14.11 7.18 8.24
C LEU A 188 -14.24 5.66 8.14
N ARG A 189 -13.24 4.94 8.67
CA ARG A 189 -13.20 3.47 8.72
C ARG A 189 -14.29 2.90 9.65
N ASP A 190 -14.55 3.53 10.79
CA ASP A 190 -15.59 3.09 11.73
C ASP A 190 -17.00 3.31 11.16
N THR A 191 -17.23 4.45 10.50
CA THR A 191 -18.51 4.73 9.81
C THR A 191 -18.86 3.67 8.79
N LEU A 192 -17.84 3.15 8.07
CA LEU A 192 -18.01 2.05 7.12
C LEU A 192 -18.43 0.75 7.82
N ALA A 193 -17.79 0.40 8.94
CA ALA A 193 -18.10 -0.81 9.69
C ALA A 193 -19.52 -0.80 10.27
N ASP A 194 -20.04 0.37 10.63
CA ASP A 194 -21.40 0.53 11.16
C ASP A 194 -22.46 0.49 10.05
N ALA A 195 -22.16 1.04 8.87
CA ALA A 195 -23.03 0.93 7.70
C ALA A 195 -23.21 -0.53 7.26
N GLY A 196 -22.15 -1.35 7.31
CA GLY A 196 -22.21 -2.78 6.97
C GLY A 196 -22.93 -3.67 7.99
N ARG A 197 -23.17 -3.20 9.22
CA ARG A 197 -23.88 -3.94 10.29
C ARG A 197 -25.38 -3.66 10.36
N SER A 198 -25.86 -2.69 9.58
CA SER A 198 -27.25 -2.24 9.59
C SER A 198 -28.10 -2.85 8.47
N VAL A 199 -27.61 -3.89 7.81
CA VAL A 199 -28.25 -4.65 6.71
C VAL A 199 -28.40 -6.11 7.15
#